data_AF-F1LIA1-F1
#
_entry.id   AF-F1LIA1-F1
#
_cell.length_a   1.000
_cell.length_b   1.000
_cell.length_c   1.000
_cell.angle_alpha   90.00
_cell.angle_beta   90.00
_cell.angle_gamma   90.00
#
_symmetry.space_group_name_H-M   'P 1'
#
loop_
_entity.id
_entity.type
_entity.pdbx_description
1 polymer ?
#
loop_
_entity_poly.entity_id
_entity_poly.type
_entity_poly.pdbx_seq_one_letter_code
_entity_poly.pdbx_strand_id
1 'polypeptide(L)' 'MHKITFNFDDATDTLKETHVRMDDPNDKGETYYYTIEGDELLLKMANDKVTCRRFFKRE' A
#
# COMPACT_ATOMS: atom_id res chain seq x y z
N MET A 1 -11.66 -4.33 -13.86
CA MET A 1 -12.09 -3.47 -12.73
C MET A 1 -11.39 -3.93 -11.45
N HIS A 2 -11.00 -3.03 -10.54
CA HIS A 2 -10.30 -3.42 -9.30
C HIS A 2 -11.23 -3.36 -8.09
N LYS A 3 -11.13 -4.35 -7.20
CA LYS A 3 -11.66 -4.29 -5.84
C LYS A 3 -10.54 -3.78 -4.93
N ILE A 4 -10.78 -2.63 -4.30
CA ILE A 4 -9.81 -1.98 -3.42
C ILE A 4 -10.27 -2.15 -1.98
N THR A 5 -9.35 -2.49 -1.07
CA THR A 5 -9.62 -2.61 0.37
C THR A 5 -8.54 -1.89 1.16
N PHE A 6 -8.98 -1.07 2.12
CA PHE A 6 -8.13 -0.38 3.07
C PHE A 6 -8.27 -1.03 4.44
N ASN A 7 -7.15 -1.26 5.12
CA ASN A 7 -7.13 -1.74 6.49
C ASN A 7 -6.06 -0.96 7.27
N PHE A 8 -6.41 -0.52 8.47
CA PHE A 8 -5.49 0.17 9.36
C PHE A 8 -5.06 -0.76 10.49
N ASP A 9 -3.76 -0.84 10.73
CA ASP A 9 -3.18 -1.62 11.81
C ASP A 9 -2.68 -0.68 12.91
N ASP A 10 -3.46 -0.58 14.00
CA ASP A 10 -3.16 0.27 15.15
C ASP A 10 -1.86 -0.12 15.89
N ALA A 11 -1.42 -1.38 15.79
CA ALA A 11 -0.20 -1.83 16.47
C ALA A 11 1.08 -1.35 15.76
N THR A 12 0.99 -1.10 14.45
CA THR A 12 2.12 -0.70 13.60
C THR A 12 1.93 0.69 12.98
N ASP A 13 0.84 1.39 13.31
CA ASP A 13 0.45 2.69 12.74
C ASP A 13 0.54 2.71 11.20
N THR A 14 0.12 1.59 10.59
CA THR A 14 0.29 1.34 9.15
C THR A 14 -1.05 1.21 8.47
N LEU A 15 -1.29 2.02 7.44
CA LEU A 15 -2.41 1.84 6.52
C LEU A 15 -2.00 0.91 5.38
N LYS A 16 -2.73 -0.19 5.22
CA LYS A 16 -2.58 -1.13 4.12
C LYS A 16 -3.68 -0.92 3.09
N GLU A 17 -3.30 -0.74 1.84
CA GLU A 17 -4.20 -0.67 0.69
C GLU A 17 -3.93 -1.89 -0.21
N THR A 18 -4.97 -2.64 -0.56
CA THR A 18 -4.86 -3.84 -1.41
C THR A 18 -5.79 -3.72 -2.61
N HIS A 19 -5.24 -3.88 -3.81
CA HIS A 19 -5.95 -3.87 -5.08
C HIS A 19 -5.99 -5.29 -5.64
N VAL A 20 -7.17 -5.82 -5.94
CA VAL A 20 -7.33 -7.12 -6.61
C VAL A 20 -8.11 -6.93 -7.89
N ARG A 21 -7.58 -7.41 -9.02
CA ARG A 21 -8.32 -7.39 -10.30
C ARG A 21 -9.50 -8.35 -10.24
N MET A 22 -10.71 -7.86 -10.49
CA MET A 22 -11.91 -8.70 -10.43
C MET A 22 -12.04 -9.65 -11.63
N ASP A 23 -11.40 -9.32 -12.75
CA ASP A 23 -11.47 -10.08 -14.00
C ASP A 23 -10.43 -11.21 -14.08
N ASP A 24 -9.45 -11.24 -13.17
CA ASP A 24 -8.42 -12.27 -13.10
C ASP A 24 -8.44 -12.97 -11.73
N PRO A 25 -8.97 -14.21 -11.64
CA PRO A 25 -9.05 -14.94 -10.38
C PRO A 25 -7.67 -15.38 -9.83
N ASN A 26 -6.60 -15.29 -10.63
CA ASN A 26 -5.24 -15.60 -10.20
C ASN A 26 -4.42 -14.34 -9.85
N ASP A 27 -5.03 -13.16 -9.91
CA ASP A 27 -4.38 -11.91 -9.53
C ASP A 27 -3.99 -11.97 -8.05
N LYS A 28 -2.68 -11.94 -7.80
CA LYS A 28 -2.13 -11.96 -6.43
C LYS A 28 -2.44 -10.66 -5.66
N GLY A 29 -2.96 -9.66 -6.36
CA GLY A 29 -3.20 -8.33 -5.88
C GLY A 29 -1.92 -7.50 -5.74
N GLU A 30 -2.10 -6.19 -5.75
CA GLU A 30 -1.05 -5.20 -5.47
C GLU A 30 -1.29 -4.65 -4.06
N THR A 31 -0.27 -4.72 -3.21
CA THR A 31 -0.35 -4.25 -1.82
C THR A 31 0.56 -3.06 -1.59
N TYR A 32 -0.01 -2.01 -1.02
CA TYR A 32 0.63 -0.76 -0.69
C TYR A 32 0.57 -0.52 0.83
N TYR A 33 1.67 -0.01 1.38
CA TYR A 33 1.78 0.28 2.81
C TYR A 33 2.11 1.74 3.00
N TYR A 34 1.35 2.41 3.87
CA TYR A 34 1.53 3.81 4.21
C TYR A 34 1.85 3.95 5.69
N THR A 35 2.88 4.73 5.98
CA THR A 35 3.30 5.09 7.35
C THR A 35 3.63 6.58 7.39
N ILE A 36 3.48 7.20 8.56
CA ILE A 36 3.96 8.56 8.79
C ILE A 36 5.40 8.48 9.32
N GLU A 37 6.34 9.12 8.61
CA GLU A 37 7.73 9.27 9.07
C GLU A 37 8.03 10.77 9.21
N GLY A 38 7.99 11.27 10.45
CA GLY A 38 8.12 12.70 10.72
C GLY A 38 6.95 13.50 10.15
N ASP A 39 7.24 14.43 9.23
CA ASP A 39 6.23 15.25 8.52
C ASP A 39 5.90 14.73 7.11
N GLU A 40 6.37 13.54 6.78
CA GLU A 40 6.15 12.93 5.46
C GLU A 40 5.28 11.67 5.57
N LEU A 41 4.47 11.44 4.55
CA LEU A 41 3.80 10.16 4.34
C LEU A 41 4.70 9.31 3.43
N LEU A 42 5.13 8.16 3.93
CA LEU A 42 5.87 7.16 3.17
C LEU A 42 4.90 6.13 2.61
N LEU A 43 4.89 5.96 1.29
CA LEU A 43 4.31 4.81 0.60
C LEU A 43 5.41 3.81 0.23
N LYS A 44 5.26 2.57 0.70
CA LYS A 44 6.10 1.43 0.33
C LYS A 44 5.33 0.47 -0.58
N MET A 45 5.94 0.15 -1.73
CA MET A 45 5.44 -0.80 -2.72
C MET A 45 6.46 -1.92 -2.89
N ALA A 46 6.02 -3.17 -2.97
CA ALA A 46 6.92 -4.30 -3.22
C ALA A 46 6.35 -5.20 -4.32
N ASN A 47 7.19 -5.56 -5.29
CA ASN A 47 6.89 -6.55 -6.31
C ASN A 47 8.11 -7.49 -6.46
N ASP A 48 7.90 -8.75 -6.10
CA ASP A 48 8.96 -9.77 -5.96
C ASP A 48 10.16 -9.27 -5.14
N LYS A 49 11.30 -9.02 -5.81
CA LYS A 49 12.56 -8.58 -5.19
C LYS A 49 12.78 -7.08 -5.27
N VAL A 50 11.87 -6.34 -5.89
CA VAL A 50 11.97 -4.90 -6.08
C VAL A 50 11.07 -4.19 -5.09
N THR A 51 11.66 -3.30 -4.29
CA THR A 51 10.93 -2.41 -3.39
C THR A 51 11.07 -0.98 -3.87
N CYS A 52 9.95 -0.27 -3.98
CA CYS A 52 9.90 1.14 -4.29
C CYS A 52 9.34 1.91 -3.09
N ARG A 53 9.83 3.14 -2.89
CA ARG A 53 9.38 4.06 -1.85
C ARG A 53 9.03 5.40 -2.47
N ARG A 54 7.90 5.96 -2.06
CA ARG A 54 7.45 7.29 -2.47
C ARG A 54 7.15 8.12 -1.23
N PHE A 55 7.73 9.31 -1.17
CA PHE A 55 7.57 10.25 -0.06
C PHE A 55 6.62 11.37 -0.49
N PHE A 56 5.64 11.67 0.34
CA PHE A 56 4.71 12.77 0.14
C PHE A 56 4.89 13.79 1.27
N LYS A 57 5.13 15.05 0.91
CA LYS A 57 5.20 16.15 1.87
C LYS A 57 3.79 16.51 2.34
N ARG A 58 3.63 16.70 3.65
CA ARG A 58 2.44 17.30 4.22
C ARG A 58 2.38 18.78 3.80
N GLU A 59 1.22 19.21 3.31
CA GLU A 59 0.93 20.64 3.03
C GLU A 59 0.35 21.32 4.27
#